data_AF-A0A233HMW4-F1
#
_entry.id   AF-A0A233HMW4-F1
#
_cell.length_a   1.000
_cell.length_b   1.000
_cell.length_c   1.000
_cell.angle_alpha   90.00
_cell.angle_beta   90.00
_cell.angle_gamma   90.00
#
_symmetry.space_group_name_H-M   'P 1'
#
loop_
_entity.id
_entity.type
_entity.pdbx_description
1 polymer ?
#
loop_
_entity_poly.entity_id
_entity_poly.type
_entity_poly.pdbx_seq_one_letter_code
_entity_poly.pdbx_strand_id
1 'polypeptide(L)'
;MRAFVVRARAASTDKQTFLASVGQEAHTEILAHVLMNAIFTAQSHRDDVVVYLVLESTQDFSRTLCFESSQLHNIGGFHEQALLTKIGHALDVSVGMGKEQTREVEQGLTVETISFEKLVQRLSESYHLYLLDKKGESVREHQFSDDSCFLLTDHIPMPKKSWNSLKRLNTQKISLGPRMLFASQCIVLIQNELDIRGL
;
A
#
# COMPACT_ATOMS: atom_id res chain seq x y z
N MET A 1 0.99 -2.08 -15.27
CA MET A 1 1.30 -2.53 -13.89
C MET A 1 0.82 -1.47 -12.91
N ARG A 2 -0.07 -1.84 -11.99
CA ARG A 2 -0.72 -0.91 -11.05
C ARG A 2 -0.10 -1.08 -9.66
N ALA A 3 0.52 -0.03 -9.13
CA ALA A 3 1.11 -0.05 -7.80
C ALA A 3 0.28 0.75 -6.78
N PHE A 4 0.15 0.22 -5.56
CA PHE A 4 -0.48 0.92 -4.44
C PHE A 4 0.48 0.97 -3.26
N VAL A 5 0.82 2.17 -2.80
CA VAL A 5 1.62 2.37 -1.59
C VAL A 5 0.71 2.89 -0.49
N VAL A 6 0.53 2.10 0.57
CA VAL A 6 -0.22 2.51 1.76
C VAL A 6 0.75 2.78 2.90
N ARG A 7 0.86 4.05 3.29
CA ARG A 7 1.63 4.47 4.46
C ARG A 7 0.80 4.27 5.73
N ALA A 8 1.10 3.20 6.46
CA ALA A 8 0.43 2.79 7.69
C ALA A 8 1.23 3.30 8.90
N ARG A 9 0.95 4.54 9.29
CA ARG A 9 1.72 5.27 10.32
C ARG A 9 1.44 4.76 11.73
N ALA A 10 0.21 4.33 11.99
CA ALA A 10 -0.19 3.78 13.29
C ALA A 10 0.17 2.29 13.45
N ALA A 11 0.39 1.57 12.35
CA ALA A 11 0.58 0.13 12.36
C ALA A 11 1.95 -0.26 12.93
N SER A 12 1.94 -1.09 13.97
CA SER A 12 3.15 -1.59 14.63
C SER A 12 3.93 -2.53 13.71
N THR A 13 5.25 -2.42 13.78
CA THR A 13 6.19 -3.36 13.16
C THR A 13 6.44 -4.61 14.03
N ASP A 14 5.97 -4.59 15.29
CA ASP A 14 5.90 -5.78 16.14
C ASP A 14 4.62 -6.57 15.85
N LYS A 15 4.76 -7.87 15.51
CA LYS A 15 3.63 -8.73 15.10
C LYS A 15 2.54 -8.82 16.16
N GLN A 16 2.90 -9.02 17.43
CA GLN A 16 1.90 -9.25 18.48
C GLN A 16 1.06 -7.99 18.69
N THR A 17 1.72 -6.84 18.75
CA THR A 17 1.08 -5.52 18.83
C THR A 17 0.23 -5.24 17.59
N PHE A 18 0.74 -5.57 16.39
CA PHE A 18 0.03 -5.39 15.12
C PHE A 18 -1.29 -6.17 15.10
N LEU A 19 -1.26 -7.46 15.46
CA LEU A 19 -2.43 -8.32 15.48
C LEU A 19 -3.42 -7.93 16.58
N ALA A 20 -2.93 -7.51 17.75
CA ALA A 20 -3.77 -7.06 18.86
C ALA A 20 -4.45 -5.71 18.59
N SER A 21 -4.01 -4.97 17.56
CA SER A 21 -4.51 -3.64 17.23
C SER A 21 -5.76 -3.64 16.34
N VAL A 22 -6.30 -4.82 16.00
CA VAL A 22 -7.56 -4.94 15.24
C VAL A 22 -8.71 -4.36 16.07
N GLY A 23 -9.46 -3.42 15.47
CA GLY A 23 -10.54 -2.71 16.13
C GLY A 23 -10.09 -1.75 17.24
N GLN A 24 -8.78 -1.50 17.36
CA GLN A 24 -8.20 -0.53 18.29
C GLN A 24 -7.82 0.76 17.53
N GLU A 25 -7.21 1.73 18.22
CA GLU A 25 -6.87 3.04 17.65
C GLU A 25 -6.02 2.97 16.36
N ALA A 26 -5.17 1.95 16.21
CA ALA A 26 -4.33 1.81 15.02
C ALA A 26 -5.06 1.22 13.80
N HIS A 27 -6.26 0.65 13.98
CA HIS A 27 -7.13 0.12 12.93
C HIS A 27 -6.41 -0.79 11.91
N THR A 28 -5.65 -1.78 12.38
CA THR A 28 -4.81 -2.62 11.50
C THR A 28 -5.62 -3.46 10.50
N GLU A 29 -6.93 -3.66 10.76
CA GLU A 29 -7.89 -4.28 9.83
C GLU A 29 -7.92 -3.59 8.45
N ILE A 30 -7.64 -2.29 8.38
CA ILE A 30 -7.64 -1.54 7.11
C ILE A 30 -6.62 -2.10 6.11
N LEU A 31 -5.50 -2.65 6.58
CA LEU A 31 -4.46 -3.19 5.70
C LEU A 31 -4.90 -4.50 5.04
N ALA A 32 -5.69 -5.32 5.74
CA ALA A 32 -6.30 -6.49 5.13
C ALA A 32 -7.33 -6.08 4.08
N HIS A 33 -8.15 -5.04 4.32
CA HIS A 33 -9.11 -4.55 3.33
C HIS A 33 -8.41 -3.94 2.11
N VAL A 34 -7.26 -3.28 2.32
CA VAL A 34 -6.38 -2.80 1.23
C VAL A 34 -5.94 -3.96 0.35
N LEU A 35 -5.36 -5.02 0.95
CA LEU A 35 -4.93 -6.20 0.19
C LEU A 35 -6.11 -6.87 -0.51
N MET A 36 -7.24 -7.02 0.19
CA MET A 36 -8.45 -7.61 -0.35
C MET A 36 -8.90 -6.88 -1.64
N ASN A 37 -9.05 -5.56 -1.55
CA ASN A 37 -9.59 -4.74 -2.63
C ASN A 37 -8.58 -4.45 -3.75
N ALA A 38 -7.28 -4.49 -3.45
CA ALA A 38 -6.25 -4.31 -4.45
C ALA A 38 -6.06 -5.55 -5.32
N ILE A 39 -6.07 -6.74 -4.70
CA ILE A 39 -5.62 -7.99 -5.34
C ILE A 39 -6.80 -8.79 -5.89
N PHE A 40 -7.91 -8.92 -5.16
CA PHE A 40 -8.95 -9.88 -5.50
C PHE A 40 -10.10 -9.27 -6.32
N THR A 41 -10.64 -10.10 -7.20
CA THR A 41 -11.93 -9.93 -7.86
C THR A 41 -12.79 -11.16 -7.57
N ALA A 42 -14.05 -11.17 -8.00
CA ALA A 42 -14.95 -12.29 -7.72
C ALA A 42 -14.49 -13.63 -8.35
N GLN A 43 -13.85 -13.60 -9.52
CA GLN A 43 -13.48 -14.81 -10.27
C GLN A 43 -11.98 -15.13 -10.23
N SER A 44 -11.15 -14.16 -9.86
CA SER A 44 -9.69 -14.29 -9.90
C SER A 44 -9.01 -13.29 -8.96
N HIS A 45 -7.68 -13.28 -8.96
CA HIS A 45 -6.88 -12.14 -8.55
C HIS A 45 -6.39 -11.39 -9.80
N ARG A 46 -6.07 -10.11 -9.64
CA ARG A 46 -5.36 -9.30 -10.62
C ARG A 46 -3.90 -9.72 -10.63
N ASP A 47 -3.30 -9.94 -11.79
CA ASP A 47 -1.89 -10.35 -11.95
C ASP A 47 -0.95 -9.16 -12.24
N ASP A 48 -1.51 -7.97 -12.41
CA ASP A 48 -0.82 -6.73 -12.75
C ASP A 48 -0.76 -5.74 -11.59
N VAL A 49 -0.85 -6.20 -10.34
CA VAL A 49 -0.92 -5.35 -9.14
C VAL A 49 0.26 -5.58 -8.21
N VAL A 50 0.85 -4.49 -7.72
CA VAL A 50 1.83 -4.51 -6.62
C VAL A 50 1.32 -3.68 -5.45
N VAL A 51 1.28 -4.25 -4.25
CA VAL A 51 0.88 -3.53 -3.03
C VAL A 51 2.07 -3.39 -2.09
N TYR A 52 2.41 -2.16 -1.75
CA TYR A 52 3.39 -1.81 -0.75
C TYR A 52 2.69 -1.33 0.53
N LEU A 53 2.85 -2.06 1.63
CA LEU A 53 2.40 -1.64 2.96
C LEU A 53 3.61 -1.13 3.74
N VAL A 54 3.65 0.17 4.06
CA VAL A 54 4.75 0.77 4.83
C VAL A 54 4.31 0.98 6.27
N LEU A 55 4.77 0.12 7.18
CA LEU A 55 4.46 0.19 8.61
C LEU A 55 5.53 1.01 9.34
N GLU A 56 5.12 2.06 10.05
CA GLU A 56 6.04 3.06 10.64
C GLU A 56 6.00 3.16 12.17
N SER A 57 5.09 2.47 12.87
CA SER A 57 5.14 2.42 14.34
C SER A 57 6.21 1.40 14.75
N THR A 58 7.39 1.91 15.08
CA THR A 58 8.62 1.12 15.23
C THR A 58 9.59 1.71 16.23
N GLN A 59 10.50 0.87 16.76
CA GLN A 59 11.65 1.28 17.57
C GLN A 59 12.93 1.47 16.75
N ASP A 60 12.98 0.94 15.51
CA ASP A 60 14.17 0.92 14.67
C ASP A 60 13.94 1.55 13.29
N PHE A 61 13.46 0.76 12.32
CA PHE A 61 13.21 1.11 10.94
C PHE A 61 11.75 0.81 10.59
N SER A 62 11.20 1.48 9.58
CA SER A 62 9.92 1.08 8.99
C SER A 62 10.06 -0.30 8.33
N ARG A 63 8.94 -1.02 8.22
CA ARG A 63 8.85 -2.26 7.43
C ARG A 63 7.99 -2.00 6.21
N THR A 64 8.57 -2.16 5.02
CA THR A 64 7.83 -2.15 3.76
C THR A 64 7.57 -3.59 3.37
N LEU A 65 6.31 -3.99 3.35
CA LEU A 65 5.88 -5.29 2.83
C LEU A 65 5.45 -5.10 1.38
N CYS A 66 6.02 -5.87 0.46
CA CYS A 66 5.68 -5.84 -0.97
C CYS A 66 4.94 -7.13 -1.33
N PHE A 67 3.73 -6.99 -1.83
CA PHE A 67 2.89 -8.06 -2.35
C PHE A 67 2.81 -7.94 -3.87
N GLU A 68 3.41 -8.86 -4.61
CA GLU A 68 3.40 -8.92 -6.07
C GLU A 68 2.37 -9.93 -6.55
N SER A 69 1.21 -9.45 -7.01
CA SER A 69 0.03 -10.28 -7.17
C SER A 69 0.18 -11.39 -8.20
N SER A 70 0.97 -11.19 -9.28
CA SER A 70 1.32 -12.24 -10.26
C SER A 70 2.11 -13.42 -9.68
N GLN A 71 2.79 -13.21 -8.55
CA GLN A 71 3.65 -14.21 -7.92
C GLN A 71 3.00 -14.84 -6.67
N LEU A 72 1.89 -14.27 -6.20
CA LEU A 72 1.21 -14.77 -5.02
C LEU A 72 0.52 -16.11 -5.32
N HIS A 73 1.00 -17.16 -4.66
CA HIS A 73 0.32 -18.44 -4.61
C HIS A 73 -0.16 -18.73 -3.19
N ASN A 74 -1.33 -19.36 -3.07
CA ASN A 74 -1.84 -19.86 -1.80
C ASN A 74 -1.87 -18.80 -0.66
N ILE A 75 -2.52 -17.65 -0.92
CA ILE A 75 -2.68 -16.56 0.07
C ILE A 75 -3.42 -17.04 1.35
N GLY A 76 -4.08 -18.21 1.31
CA GLY A 76 -4.75 -18.82 2.46
C GLY A 76 -6.17 -18.29 2.69
N GLY A 77 -6.64 -17.36 1.86
CA GLY A 77 -7.98 -16.77 1.91
C GLY A 77 -7.95 -15.27 1.61
N PHE A 78 -9.10 -14.70 1.26
CA PHE A 78 -9.27 -13.25 1.07
C PHE A 78 -9.96 -12.57 2.26
N HIS A 79 -10.19 -13.30 3.35
CA HIS A 79 -10.79 -12.75 4.56
C HIS A 79 -9.75 -12.08 5.46
N GLU A 80 -10.20 -11.18 6.32
CA GLU A 80 -9.36 -10.31 7.14
C GLU A 80 -8.27 -11.06 7.93
N GLN A 81 -8.65 -12.09 8.68
CA GLN A 81 -7.72 -12.89 9.48
C GLN A 81 -6.56 -13.51 8.65
N ALA A 82 -6.84 -14.02 7.45
CA ALA A 82 -5.82 -14.65 6.61
C ALA A 82 -4.79 -13.60 6.16
N LEU A 83 -5.26 -12.45 5.67
CA LEU A 83 -4.41 -11.36 5.18
C LEU A 83 -3.59 -10.73 6.32
N LEU A 84 -4.19 -10.52 7.50
CA LEU A 84 -3.46 -10.05 8.68
C LEU A 84 -2.40 -11.06 9.14
N THR A 85 -2.68 -12.37 9.04
CA THR A 85 -1.71 -13.42 9.37
C THR A 85 -0.50 -13.37 8.43
N LYS A 86 -0.71 -13.13 7.13
CA LYS A 86 0.38 -12.93 6.15
C LYS A 86 1.24 -11.72 6.47
N ILE A 87 0.61 -10.59 6.80
CA ILE A 87 1.32 -9.38 7.26
C ILE A 87 2.14 -9.70 8.52
N GLY A 88 1.53 -10.34 9.52
CA GLY A 88 2.20 -10.74 10.76
C GLY A 88 3.38 -11.68 10.52
N HIS A 89 3.28 -12.64 9.59
CA HIS A 89 4.38 -13.52 9.21
C HIS A 89 5.56 -12.74 8.59
N ALA A 90 5.28 -11.79 7.69
CA ALA A 90 6.32 -10.93 7.11
C ALA A 90 7.02 -10.06 8.17
N LEU A 91 6.27 -9.58 9.19
CA LEU A 91 6.84 -8.85 10.31
C LEU A 91 7.78 -9.73 11.16
N ASP A 92 7.40 -10.98 11.45
CA ASP A 92 8.28 -11.93 12.15
C ASP A 92 9.57 -12.20 11.37
N VAL A 93 9.47 -12.43 10.05
CA VAL A 93 10.64 -12.62 9.18
C VAL A 93 11.56 -11.40 9.18
N SER A 94 11.03 -10.20 9.47
CA SER A 94 11.79 -8.96 9.50
C SER A 94 12.61 -8.72 10.77
N VAL A 95 12.43 -9.55 11.80
CA VAL A 95 13.12 -9.38 13.08
C VAL A 95 14.64 -9.47 12.90
N GLY A 96 15.36 -8.50 13.47
CA GLY A 96 16.82 -8.40 13.39
C GLY A 96 17.36 -7.91 12.05
N MET A 97 16.52 -7.40 11.15
CA MET A 97 16.99 -6.75 9.93
C MET A 97 17.68 -5.41 10.24
N GLY A 98 18.86 -5.20 9.65
CA GLY A 98 19.53 -3.90 9.62
C GLY A 98 18.89 -2.96 8.60
N LYS A 99 19.38 -1.72 8.54
CA LYS A 99 18.90 -0.70 7.59
C LYS A 99 19.06 -1.17 6.14
N GLU A 100 18.03 -0.94 5.32
CA GLU A 100 18.04 -1.22 3.86
C GLU A 100 18.35 -2.68 3.51
N GLN A 101 17.88 -3.61 4.34
CA GLN A 101 17.90 -5.03 4.04
C GLN A 101 16.57 -5.45 3.43
N THR A 102 16.62 -6.48 2.58
CA THR A 102 15.44 -7.16 2.02
C THR A 102 15.50 -8.64 2.40
N ARG A 103 14.34 -9.22 2.74
CA ARG A 103 14.17 -10.67 2.92
C ARG A 103 12.95 -11.12 2.13
N GLU A 104 13.10 -12.24 1.42
CA GLU A 104 11.97 -12.98 0.87
C GLU A 104 11.23 -13.67 2.01
N VAL A 105 9.91 -13.52 2.05
CA VAL A 105 9.04 -14.15 3.06
C VAL A 105 8.44 -15.43 2.47
N GLU A 106 7.89 -15.31 1.27
CA GLU A 106 7.38 -16.38 0.41
C GLU A 106 7.22 -15.83 -1.01
N GLN A 107 6.85 -16.68 -1.96
CA GLN A 107 6.70 -16.26 -3.35
C GLN A 107 5.66 -15.12 -3.48
N GLY A 108 6.08 -13.99 -4.04
CA GLY A 108 5.27 -12.78 -4.18
C GLY A 108 5.11 -11.95 -2.90
N LEU A 109 5.81 -12.28 -1.82
CA LEU A 109 5.84 -11.48 -0.58
C LEU A 109 7.27 -11.26 -0.09
N THR A 110 7.68 -10.00 -0.04
CA THR A 110 8.97 -9.59 0.52
C THR A 110 8.81 -8.56 1.63
N VAL A 111 9.78 -8.50 2.55
CA VAL A 111 9.90 -7.43 3.55
C VAL A 111 11.21 -6.68 3.40
N GLU A 112 11.16 -5.36 3.48
CA GLU A 112 12.32 -4.47 3.39
C GLU A 112 12.34 -3.42 4.51
N THR A 113 13.51 -3.13 5.07
CA THR A 113 13.75 -2.06 6.05
C THR A 113 14.11 -0.73 5.36
N ILE A 114 13.20 -0.24 4.53
CA ILE A 114 13.30 1.01 3.77
C ILE A 114 12.26 2.03 4.25
N SER A 115 12.61 3.32 4.22
CA SER A 115 11.67 4.40 4.53
C SER A 115 10.68 4.65 3.40
N PHE A 116 9.51 5.22 3.74
CA PHE A 116 8.53 5.66 2.75
C PHE A 116 9.16 6.56 1.69
N GLU A 117 9.96 7.55 2.09
CA GLU A 117 10.56 8.50 1.17
C GLU A 117 11.53 7.83 0.20
N LYS A 118 12.33 6.87 0.67
CA LYS A 118 13.28 6.14 -0.19
C LYS A 118 12.56 5.15 -1.11
N LEU A 119 11.50 4.49 -0.62
CA LEU A 119 10.63 3.65 -1.44
C LEU A 119 10.01 4.47 -2.58
N VAL A 120 9.37 5.60 -2.28
CA VAL A 120 8.70 6.43 -3.30
C VAL A 120 9.70 7.02 -4.29
N GLN A 121 10.91 7.37 -3.84
CA GLN A 121 11.99 7.76 -4.75
C GLN A 121 12.34 6.64 -5.73
N ARG A 122 12.54 5.40 -5.23
CA ARG A 122 12.78 4.24 -6.09
C ARG A 122 11.64 3.99 -7.07
N LEU A 123 10.39 4.06 -6.60
CA LEU A 123 9.22 3.85 -7.45
C LEU A 123 9.06 4.93 -8.52
N SER A 124 9.51 6.16 -8.26
CA SER A 124 9.46 7.25 -9.25
C SER A 124 10.34 7.02 -10.49
N GLU A 125 11.27 6.07 -10.43
CA GLU A 125 12.13 5.70 -11.56
C GLU A 125 11.37 4.85 -12.60
N SER A 126 10.27 4.21 -12.21
CA SER A 126 9.52 3.26 -13.06
C SER A 126 8.01 3.52 -13.10
N TYR A 127 7.47 4.32 -12.18
CA TYR A 127 6.05 4.61 -12.09
C TYR A 127 5.74 6.10 -12.13
N HIS A 128 4.61 6.43 -12.73
CA HIS A 128 3.96 7.73 -12.58
C HIS A 128 3.26 7.79 -11.22
N LEU A 129 3.68 8.75 -10.38
CA LEU A 129 3.21 8.85 -9.00
C LEU A 129 1.94 9.71 -8.88
N TYR A 130 0.93 9.15 -8.22
CA TYR A 130 -0.35 9.81 -7.93
C TYR A 130 -0.60 9.82 -6.44
N LEU A 131 -0.99 10.96 -5.88
CA LEU A 131 -1.39 11.07 -4.48
C LEU A 131 -2.84 11.52 -4.39
N LEU A 132 -3.59 10.84 -3.53
CA LEU A 132 -4.97 11.19 -3.26
C LEU A 132 -5.08 12.50 -2.49
N ASP A 133 -5.76 13.48 -3.07
CA ASP A 133 -6.05 14.77 -2.46
C ASP A 133 -7.44 15.22 -2.93
N LYS A 134 -8.29 15.65 -1.99
CA LYS A 134 -9.64 16.15 -2.30
C LYS A 134 -9.64 17.33 -3.30
N LYS A 135 -8.56 18.10 -3.34
CA LYS A 135 -8.35 19.22 -4.27
C LYS A 135 -7.57 18.85 -5.53
N GLY A 136 -7.26 17.57 -5.72
CA GLY A 136 -6.65 17.06 -6.95
C GLY A 136 -7.61 17.10 -8.14
N GLU A 137 -7.07 16.84 -9.33
CA GLU A 137 -7.86 16.66 -10.54
C GLU A 137 -8.77 15.43 -10.39
N SER A 138 -9.97 15.48 -10.94
CA SER A 138 -10.89 14.33 -10.89
C SER A 138 -10.25 13.11 -11.55
N VAL A 139 -10.29 11.96 -10.88
CA VAL A 139 -9.81 10.67 -11.44
C VAL A 139 -10.45 10.35 -12.80
N ARG A 140 -11.66 10.85 -13.04
CA ARG A 140 -12.41 10.66 -14.29
C ARG A 140 -11.88 11.52 -15.44
N GLU A 141 -11.25 12.65 -15.14
CA GLU A 141 -10.73 13.60 -16.12
C GLU A 141 -9.24 13.36 -16.38
N HIS A 142 -8.54 12.82 -15.37
CA HIS A 142 -7.12 12.56 -15.44
C HIS A 142 -6.76 11.46 -16.45
N GLN A 143 -5.62 11.59 -17.13
CA GLN A 143 -5.10 10.58 -18.04
C GLN A 143 -4.02 9.75 -17.33
N PHE A 144 -4.31 8.46 -17.12
CA PHE A 144 -3.37 7.51 -16.50
C PHE A 144 -2.47 6.85 -17.54
N SER A 145 -1.32 6.39 -17.06
CA SER A 145 -0.37 5.54 -17.80
C SER A 145 -0.45 4.10 -17.30
N ASP A 146 0.06 3.14 -18.08
CA ASP A 146 0.09 1.74 -17.70
C ASP A 146 0.91 1.48 -16.41
N ASP A 147 1.90 2.33 -16.11
CA ASP A 147 2.78 2.22 -14.94
C ASP A 147 2.39 3.26 -13.87
N SER A 148 1.18 3.15 -13.36
CA SER A 148 0.62 4.07 -12.35
C SER A 148 0.88 3.58 -10.92
N CYS A 149 1.40 4.45 -10.05
CA CYS A 149 1.60 4.19 -8.63
C CYS A 149 0.81 5.17 -7.77
N PHE A 150 -0.15 4.65 -7.01
CA PHE A 150 -1.05 5.42 -6.15
C PHE A 150 -0.56 5.42 -4.71
N LEU A 151 -0.35 6.61 -4.16
CA LEU A 151 0.08 6.84 -2.79
C LEU A 151 -1.14 7.13 -1.92
N LEU A 152 -1.32 6.33 -0.88
CA LEU A 152 -2.37 6.43 0.11
C LEU A 152 -1.76 6.48 1.52
N THR A 153 -2.58 6.92 2.47
CA THR A 153 -2.26 6.92 3.89
C THR A 153 -3.39 6.20 4.63
N ASP A 154 -3.11 5.71 5.83
CA ASP A 154 -4.13 5.17 6.73
C ASP A 154 -5.10 6.26 7.23
N HIS A 155 -5.67 6.09 8.42
CA HIS A 155 -6.53 7.11 9.03
C HIS A 155 -5.74 8.37 9.46
N ILE A 156 -4.40 8.34 9.45
CA ILE A 156 -3.53 9.47 9.77
C ILE A 156 -3.16 10.18 8.46
N PRO A 157 -3.41 11.50 8.32
CA PRO A 157 -3.04 12.24 7.13
C PRO A 157 -1.53 12.20 6.81
N MET A 158 -1.21 12.25 5.51
CA MET A 158 0.17 12.38 5.04
C MET A 158 0.84 13.62 5.67
N PRO A 159 2.03 13.48 6.28
CA PRO A 159 2.70 14.61 6.92
C PRO A 159 2.97 15.77 5.95
N LYS A 160 2.79 17.00 6.42
CA LYS A 160 3.03 18.19 5.57
C LYS A 160 4.45 18.26 5.00
N LYS A 161 5.44 17.69 5.72
CA LYS A 161 6.84 17.69 5.31
C LYS A 161 7.10 16.80 4.09
N SER A 162 6.32 15.74 3.89
CA SER A 162 6.46 14.82 2.75
C SER A 162 6.02 15.46 1.43
N TRP A 163 5.29 16.58 1.45
CA TRP A 163 4.83 17.25 0.22
C TRP A 163 5.96 17.76 -0.67
N ASN A 164 7.02 18.31 -0.07
CA ASN A 164 8.10 18.91 -0.84
C ASN A 164 8.91 17.85 -1.59
N SER A 165 9.11 16.66 -0.99
CA SER A 165 9.77 15.55 -1.68
C SER A 165 8.88 15.00 -2.79
N LEU A 166 7.60 14.72 -2.52
CA LEU A 166 6.66 14.23 -3.53
C LEU A 166 6.54 15.19 -4.74
N LYS A 167 6.49 16.50 -4.48
CA LYS A 167 6.46 17.49 -5.56
C LYS A 167 7.72 17.46 -6.44
N ARG A 168 8.89 17.20 -5.86
CA ARG A 168 10.16 17.06 -6.61
C ARG A 168 10.20 15.79 -7.46
N LEU A 169 9.44 14.76 -7.07
CA LEU A 169 9.27 13.52 -7.81
C LEU A 169 8.12 13.58 -8.83
N ASN A 170 7.67 14.79 -9.19
CA ASN A 170 6.56 15.01 -10.12
C ASN A 170 5.25 14.29 -9.74
N THR A 171 5.02 14.03 -8.45
CA THR A 171 3.78 13.40 -7.97
C THR A 171 2.57 14.29 -8.26
N GLN A 172 1.60 13.74 -8.98
CA GLN A 172 0.35 14.41 -9.35
C GLN A 172 -0.72 14.17 -8.29
N LYS A 173 -1.62 15.14 -8.11
CA LYS A 173 -2.74 15.03 -7.16
C LYS A 173 -4.01 14.66 -7.89
N ILE A 174 -4.66 13.59 -7.45
CA ILE A 174 -5.96 13.14 -7.98
C ILE A 174 -7.02 13.08 -6.89
N SER A 175 -8.27 13.29 -7.27
CA SER A 175 -9.44 13.27 -6.40
C SER A 175 -10.41 12.18 -6.83
N LEU A 176 -10.90 11.40 -5.86
CA LEU A 176 -11.90 10.34 -6.07
C LEU A 176 -13.33 10.81 -5.78
N GLY A 177 -13.49 12.08 -5.38
CA GLY A 177 -14.79 12.67 -5.07
C GLY A 177 -14.79 13.56 -3.82
N PRO A 178 -15.96 14.04 -3.41
CA PRO A 178 -16.08 15.05 -2.36
C PRO A 178 -15.99 14.50 -0.93
N ARG A 179 -16.15 13.17 -0.76
CA ARG A 179 -16.16 12.49 0.56
C ARG A 179 -14.77 11.97 0.88
N MET A 180 -14.40 12.03 2.16
CA MET A 180 -13.25 11.30 2.66
C MET A 180 -13.63 9.82 2.75
N LEU A 181 -12.79 8.95 2.18
CA LEU A 181 -13.02 7.52 2.09
C LEU A 181 -11.87 6.78 2.78
N PHE A 182 -12.13 5.53 3.16
CA PHE A 182 -11.05 4.64 3.60
C PHE A 182 -10.11 4.33 2.44
N ALA A 183 -8.82 4.10 2.74
CA ALA A 183 -7.82 3.73 1.75
C ALA A 183 -8.27 2.52 0.91
N SER A 184 -8.89 1.53 1.54
CA SER A 184 -9.44 0.35 0.86
C SER A 184 -10.56 0.68 -0.13
N GLN A 185 -11.42 1.67 0.15
CA GLN A 185 -12.47 2.14 -0.77
C GLN A 185 -11.87 2.94 -1.92
N CYS A 186 -10.84 3.75 -1.64
CA CYS A 186 -10.12 4.49 -2.67
C CYS A 186 -9.53 3.54 -3.72
N ILE A 187 -8.93 2.44 -3.28
CA ILE A 187 -8.39 1.40 -4.17
C ILE A 187 -9.48 0.84 -5.08
N VAL A 188 -10.67 0.49 -4.56
CA VAL A 188 -11.78 0.00 -5.39
C VAL A 188 -12.17 1.01 -6.47
N LEU A 189 -12.25 2.29 -6.13
CA LEU A 189 -12.60 3.34 -7.10
C LEU A 189 -11.53 3.53 -8.17
N ILE A 190 -10.26 3.50 -7.78
CA ILE A 190 -9.13 3.57 -8.73
C ILE A 190 -9.15 2.36 -9.65
N GLN A 191 -9.25 1.15 -9.10
CA GLN A 191 -9.27 -0.08 -9.87
C GLN A 191 -10.43 -0.09 -10.87
N ASN A 192 -11.63 0.32 -10.44
CA ASN A 192 -12.78 0.42 -11.33
C ASN A 192 -12.56 1.42 -12.47
N GLU A 193 -11.97 2.59 -12.19
CA GLU A 193 -11.67 3.58 -13.23
C GLU A 193 -10.63 3.08 -14.24
N LEU A 194 -9.58 2.41 -13.78
CA LEU A 194 -8.56 1.81 -14.65
C LEU A 194 -9.15 0.67 -15.50
N ASP A 195 -9.96 -0.21 -14.89
CA ASP A 195 -10.64 -1.30 -15.60
C ASP A 195 -11.55 -0.80 -16.73
N ILE A 196 -12.32 0.27 -16.49
CA ILE A 196 -13.18 0.89 -17.52
C ILE A 196 -12.34 1.40 -18.70
N ARG A 197 -11.11 1.81 -18.46
CA ARG A 197 -10.17 2.32 -19.47
C ARG A 197 -9.33 1.22 -20.11
N GLY A 198 -9.37 0.00 -19.59
CA GLY A 198 -8.52 -1.10 -20.04
C GLY A 198 -7.03 -0.92 -19.71
N LEU A 199 -6.73 -0.15 -18.66
CA LEU A 199 -5.39 0.07 -18.09
C LEU A 199 -5.22 -0.78 -16.84
#